data_AF-A0A933JKY1-F1
#
_entry.id   AF-A0A933JKY1-F1
#
_cell.length_a   1.000
_cell.length_b   1.000
_cell.length_c   1.000
_cell.angle_alpha   90.00
_cell.angle_beta   90.00
_cell.angle_gamma   90.00
#
_symmetry.space_group_name_H-M   'P 1'
#
loop_
_entity.id
_entity.type
_entity.pdbx_description
1 polymer ?
#
loop_
_entity_poly.entity_id
_entity_poly.type
_entity_poly.pdbx_seq_one_letter_code
_entity_poly.pdbx_strand_id
1 'polypeptide(L)'
;MLRVAGFWDWLKKAFSDPEAPPGPSSSGSTPTPPSPAPSGAAPASATSTPTSSPGKSNDKSATKGRNYDANPEILGLSEAELRKRALRITPWRTAWIGRVDTIPPQSDERTAIIDRGLILTGRLTEAEVAEIHEVGDLWLKYHGRVELARSEAKKASQRAADQIAADREALKKQKKEEAAARKKARAEAILDRKQNDIVYLGRSVSARMNDRRANVEKLHQLGLPVLATPKDVAQLLEISVPKLRWLSFHAVATERPHYISFHVKKRSGGLRLLSAPHKELKKAQKRIATQILDKVDPGPVAHGFIKARSTVTNATPHVGQDVVLNLDLSDFFPSVTFPRVRGLFQSFGYSPAVATVLALLATESPRRTVKYDNRTYHVAVGERALPQGAPTSPAIANLVARKLDRRLSGLARSAGWSYTRYADDLTLSTRGEARKKTPWMYRQVREIISSEGFVVHPKKGRLQRKGGCQTVTGVVVNHKLGLPRREVRRLRAILHGAKKSGLASQNREGRADFPAYLRGKLAYLAMVDPQKGKKMLAELDTLEGRHRPE
;
A
#
# COMPACT_ATOMS: atom_id res chain seq x y z
N MET A 1 11.16 -10.48 -15.26
CA MET A 1 11.67 -9.36 -14.43
C MET A 1 12.72 -8.49 -15.14
N LEU A 2 13.58 -9.05 -16.01
CA LEU A 2 14.64 -8.30 -16.72
C LEU A 2 14.14 -7.24 -17.73
N ARG A 3 12.97 -7.41 -18.37
CA ARG A 3 12.40 -6.41 -19.31
C ARG A 3 11.84 -5.14 -18.66
N VAL A 4 11.51 -5.18 -17.36
CA VAL A 4 10.93 -4.01 -16.67
C VAL A 4 12.02 -3.03 -16.24
N ALA A 5 13.21 -3.52 -15.88
CA ALA A 5 14.34 -2.68 -15.46
C ALA A 5 14.86 -1.79 -16.62
N GLY A 6 15.05 -2.36 -17.81
CA GLY A 6 15.52 -1.62 -18.99
C GLY A 6 14.58 -0.50 -19.45
N PHE A 7 13.27 -0.68 -19.27
CA PHE A 7 12.27 0.36 -19.58
C PHE A 7 12.41 1.59 -18.67
N TRP A 8 12.67 1.39 -17.38
CA TRP A 8 12.83 2.50 -16.42
C TRP A 8 14.15 3.25 -16.60
N ASP A 9 15.24 2.56 -16.95
CA ASP A 9 16.52 3.21 -17.20
C ASP A 9 16.55 3.96 -18.54
N TRP A 10 15.85 3.44 -19.55
CA TRP A 10 15.60 4.18 -20.80
C TRP A 10 14.77 5.45 -20.54
N LEU A 11 13.70 5.37 -19.75
CA LEU A 11 12.89 6.55 -19.37
C LEU A 11 13.70 7.61 -18.60
N LYS A 12 14.56 7.21 -17.67
CA LYS A 12 15.44 8.16 -16.97
C LYS A 12 16.38 8.87 -17.93
N LYS A 13 17.03 8.13 -18.84
CA LYS A 13 17.93 8.70 -19.85
C LYS A 13 17.23 9.63 -20.83
N ALA A 14 15.98 9.34 -21.18
CA ALA A 14 15.20 10.14 -22.15
C ALA A 14 14.66 11.46 -21.58
N PHE A 15 14.65 11.64 -20.26
CA PHE A 15 14.05 12.80 -19.59
C PHE A 15 14.97 13.50 -18.56
N SER A 16 16.26 13.17 -18.54
CA SER A 16 17.27 13.96 -17.82
C SER A 16 17.74 15.12 -18.71
N ASP A 17 17.27 16.33 -18.44
CA ASP A 17 17.90 17.55 -18.96
C ASP A 17 19.20 17.82 -18.18
N PRO A 18 20.28 18.27 -18.85
CA PRO A 18 21.45 18.81 -18.18
C PRO A 18 21.17 20.26 -17.75
N GLU A 19 21.75 20.66 -16.60
CA GLU A 19 21.71 21.99 -15.97
C GLU A 19 20.58 22.26 -14.95
N ALA A 20 20.86 21.90 -13.69
CA ALA A 20 20.49 22.70 -12.52
C ALA A 20 21.57 22.56 -11.42
N PRO A 21 21.92 23.64 -10.69
CA PRO A 21 23.11 23.72 -9.83
C PRO A 21 22.93 23.05 -8.45
N PRO A 22 24.03 22.74 -7.71
CA PRO A 22 23.97 21.86 -6.55
C PRO A 22 23.48 22.58 -5.29
N GLY A 23 22.48 21.98 -4.63
CA GLY A 23 22.13 22.25 -3.23
C GLY A 23 22.92 21.35 -2.27
N PRO A 24 23.09 21.76 -1.00
CA PRO A 24 24.16 21.28 -0.14
C PRO A 24 23.95 19.87 0.41
N SER A 25 25.07 19.17 0.54
CA SER A 25 25.26 17.85 1.10
C SER A 25 24.88 17.77 2.58
N SER A 26 24.07 16.76 2.94
CA SER A 26 23.94 16.30 4.32
C SER A 26 24.46 14.86 4.41
N SER A 27 25.61 14.74 5.06
CA SER A 27 26.18 13.51 5.58
C SER A 27 25.32 13.01 6.75
N GLY A 28 24.91 11.75 6.70
CA GLY A 28 24.15 11.10 7.77
C GLY A 28 24.38 9.60 7.72
N SER A 29 25.39 9.17 8.45
CA SER A 29 25.80 7.78 8.66
C SER A 29 24.72 6.96 9.37
N THR A 30 24.45 5.77 8.83
CA THR A 30 23.66 4.72 9.50
C THR A 30 24.52 3.98 10.53
N PRO A 31 24.05 3.71 11.75
CA PRO A 31 24.63 2.68 12.60
C PRO A 31 23.85 1.36 12.45
N THR A 32 24.60 0.30 12.17
CA THR A 32 24.23 -1.11 12.26
C THR A 32 24.08 -1.54 13.72
N PRO A 33 23.22 -2.53 14.03
CA PRO A 33 23.03 -3.02 15.40
C PRO A 33 24.09 -4.09 15.76
N PRO A 34 24.49 -4.22 17.04
CA PRO A 34 25.40 -5.28 17.46
C PRO A 34 24.66 -6.59 17.79
N SER A 35 25.24 -7.72 17.36
CA SER A 35 24.94 -9.07 17.86
C SER A 35 25.57 -9.29 19.25
N PRO A 36 24.94 -10.07 20.14
CA PRO A 36 25.52 -10.40 21.44
C PRO A 36 26.44 -11.63 21.37
N ALA A 37 27.53 -11.58 22.14
CA ALA A 37 28.44 -12.69 22.45
C ALA A 37 28.09 -13.31 23.83
N PRO A 38 28.56 -14.53 24.15
CA PRO A 38 27.94 -15.41 25.14
C PRO A 38 28.59 -15.32 26.54
N SER A 39 27.77 -15.44 27.57
CA SER A 39 28.11 -15.82 28.93
C SER A 39 26.94 -16.68 29.44
N GLY A 40 27.06 -17.72 30.24
CA GLY A 40 28.14 -18.29 31.03
C GLY A 40 27.43 -19.09 32.13
N ALA A 41 27.89 -20.32 32.36
CA ALA A 41 27.67 -21.16 33.55
C ALA A 41 26.24 -21.58 33.99
N ALA A 42 26.13 -22.89 34.17
CA ALA A 42 25.01 -23.63 34.73
C ALA A 42 24.78 -23.35 36.23
N PRO A 43 23.59 -23.73 36.74
CA PRO A 43 23.59 -24.66 37.87
C PRO A 43 22.56 -25.79 37.77
N ALA A 44 23.01 -26.96 38.26
CA ALA A 44 22.31 -27.95 39.09
C ALA A 44 20.83 -28.34 38.81
N SER A 45 20.68 -29.52 38.20
CA SER A 45 19.96 -30.71 38.70
C SER A 45 18.66 -30.56 39.51
N ALA A 46 17.56 -31.06 38.93
CA ALA A 46 16.52 -31.86 39.60
C ALA A 46 15.70 -32.62 38.54
N THR A 47 15.90 -33.94 38.40
CA THR A 47 15.02 -35.03 38.93
C THR A 47 13.82 -35.35 38.04
N SER A 48 13.88 -36.47 37.30
CA SER A 48 12.91 -37.58 37.41
C SER A 48 13.07 -38.56 36.24
N THR A 49 13.77 -39.67 36.48
CA THR A 49 13.57 -40.94 35.78
C THR A 49 13.58 -42.07 36.81
N PRO A 50 12.85 -43.17 36.52
CA PRO A 50 12.17 -43.92 37.55
C PRO A 50 13.05 -44.93 38.27
N THR A 51 12.71 -45.05 39.55
CA THR A 51 12.98 -46.10 40.51
C THR A 51 12.88 -47.50 39.89
N SER A 52 13.97 -48.27 39.96
CA SER A 52 13.87 -49.71 40.19
C SER A 52 15.09 -50.15 41.00
N SER A 53 14.81 -50.47 42.26
CA SER A 53 15.75 -50.98 43.25
C SER A 53 16.35 -52.31 42.79
N PRO A 54 17.65 -52.58 43.04
CA PRO A 54 18.13 -53.95 43.03
C PRO A 54 17.60 -54.62 44.30
N GLY A 55 16.53 -55.40 44.13
CA GLY A 55 16.02 -56.29 45.16
C GLY A 55 17.14 -57.24 45.57
N LYS A 56 17.49 -57.19 46.86
CA LYS A 56 18.26 -58.22 47.55
C LYS A 56 17.57 -59.57 47.35
N SER A 57 18.10 -60.39 46.46
CA SER A 57 17.95 -61.84 46.57
C SER A 57 19.16 -62.35 47.35
N ASN A 58 18.93 -62.60 48.64
CA ASN A 58 19.70 -63.55 49.42
C ASN A 58 19.73 -64.86 48.62
N ASP A 59 20.88 -65.22 48.07
CA ASP A 59 21.16 -66.63 47.80
C ASP A 59 22.47 -66.98 48.48
N LYS A 60 22.32 -67.49 49.71
CA LYS A 60 23.34 -68.28 50.39
C LYS A 60 23.49 -69.58 49.58
N SER A 61 24.20 -69.52 48.46
CA SER A 61 24.80 -70.73 47.90
C SER A 61 26.21 -70.79 48.45
N ALA A 62 26.43 -71.80 49.30
CA ALA A 62 27.69 -72.09 49.94
C ALA A 62 28.85 -72.00 48.96
N THR A 63 29.95 -71.40 49.42
CA THR A 63 31.32 -71.77 49.03
C THR A 63 31.51 -73.26 49.29
N LYS A 64 30.88 -74.11 48.48
CA LYS A 64 31.36 -75.46 48.24
C LYS A 64 32.60 -75.26 47.39
N GLY A 65 33.76 -75.46 48.00
CA GLY A 65 35.00 -75.64 47.26
C GLY A 65 34.73 -76.65 46.16
N ARG A 66 34.61 -76.16 44.92
CA ARG A 66 34.76 -77.02 43.76
C ARG A 66 36.24 -77.05 43.53
N ASN A 67 36.86 -78.04 44.15
CA ASN A 67 38.13 -78.53 43.70
C ASN A 67 37.96 -78.87 42.21
N TYR A 68 38.49 -78.02 41.34
CA TYR A 68 39.02 -78.49 40.06
C TYR A 68 40.31 -79.25 40.41
N ASP A 69 40.16 -80.34 41.16
CA ASP A 69 41.25 -81.29 41.37
C ASP A 69 41.48 -81.91 40.00
N ALA A 70 42.44 -81.37 39.27
CA ALA A 70 42.93 -82.01 38.07
C ALA A 70 43.20 -83.48 38.42
N ASN A 71 42.74 -84.37 37.53
CA ASN A 71 42.70 -85.81 37.78
C ASN A 71 44.02 -86.27 38.44
N PRO A 72 44.01 -86.76 39.70
CA PRO A 72 45.24 -87.03 40.45
C PRO A 72 46.12 -88.09 39.77
N GLU A 73 45.53 -88.94 38.91
CA GLU A 73 46.26 -89.89 38.06
C GLU A 73 47.11 -89.25 36.95
N ILE A 74 46.85 -87.98 36.62
CA ILE A 74 47.51 -87.26 35.51
C ILE A 74 48.47 -86.18 36.04
N LEU A 75 48.16 -85.56 37.18
CA LEU A 75 49.04 -84.59 37.82
C LEU A 75 50.35 -85.20 38.35
N GLY A 76 50.35 -86.48 38.74
CA GLY A 76 51.54 -87.19 39.25
C GLY A 76 52.51 -87.74 38.20
N LEU A 77 52.21 -87.57 36.90
CA LEU A 77 53.01 -88.15 35.82
C LEU A 77 54.25 -87.31 35.50
N SER A 78 55.39 -87.96 35.34
CA SER A 78 56.62 -87.34 34.81
C SER A 78 56.49 -86.99 33.32
N GLU A 79 57.32 -86.07 32.81
CA GLU A 79 57.29 -85.65 31.39
C GLU A 79 57.43 -86.85 30.42
N ALA A 80 58.19 -87.88 30.81
CA ALA A 80 58.37 -89.11 30.04
C ALA A 80 57.10 -89.98 30.01
N GLU A 81 56.37 -90.07 31.11
CA GLU A 81 55.12 -90.85 31.21
C GLU A 81 53.96 -90.16 30.48
N LEU A 82 53.93 -88.82 30.51
CA LEU A 82 52.96 -88.02 29.77
C LEU A 82 53.07 -88.27 28.26
N ARG A 83 54.31 -88.28 27.72
CA ARG A 83 54.57 -88.57 26.29
C ARG A 83 54.10 -89.97 25.89
N LYS A 84 54.30 -90.97 26.76
CA LYS A 84 53.88 -92.36 26.52
C LYS A 84 52.35 -92.52 26.52
N ARG A 85 51.65 -91.78 27.38
CA ARG A 85 50.17 -91.79 27.48
C ARG A 85 49.53 -91.00 26.33
N ALA A 86 50.12 -89.87 25.93
CA ALA A 86 49.70 -89.08 24.77
C ALA A 86 49.72 -89.89 23.45
N LEU A 87 50.71 -90.78 23.26
CA LEU A 87 50.83 -91.66 22.10
C LEU A 87 49.73 -92.73 21.99
N ARG A 88 48.98 -93.00 23.07
CA ARG A 88 47.85 -93.95 23.09
C ARG A 88 46.50 -93.30 22.75
N ILE A 89 46.42 -91.97 22.79
CA ILE A 89 45.18 -91.26 22.48
C ILE A 89 44.99 -91.25 20.98
N THR A 90 43.87 -91.82 20.52
CA THR A 90 43.47 -91.72 19.12
C THR A 90 42.91 -90.32 18.84
N PRO A 91 43.47 -89.53 17.90
CA PRO A 91 43.12 -88.11 17.73
C PRO A 91 41.67 -87.82 17.35
N TRP A 92 40.89 -88.85 17.00
CA TRP A 92 39.58 -88.78 16.34
C TRP A 92 38.42 -89.29 17.23
N ARG A 93 38.67 -89.61 18.50
CA ARG A 93 37.77 -90.42 19.32
C ARG A 93 37.10 -89.69 20.50
N THR A 94 37.10 -88.36 20.52
CA THR A 94 36.41 -87.55 21.54
C THR A 94 35.31 -86.67 20.93
N ALA A 95 34.21 -86.49 21.67
CA ALA A 95 33.01 -85.75 21.22
C ALA A 95 33.23 -84.22 21.05
N TRP A 96 34.42 -83.74 21.39
CA TRP A 96 34.79 -82.32 21.43
C TRP A 96 35.63 -81.87 20.24
N ILE A 97 36.06 -82.79 19.38
CA ILE A 97 36.88 -82.49 18.21
C ILE A 97 36.08 -81.66 17.20
N GLY A 98 36.66 -80.54 16.75
CA GLY A 98 36.07 -79.64 15.76
C GLY A 98 35.12 -78.58 16.34
N ARG A 99 34.82 -78.62 17.65
CA ARG A 99 34.11 -77.52 18.33
C ARG A 99 35.10 -76.43 18.69
N VAL A 100 34.81 -75.20 18.26
CA VAL A 100 35.63 -74.00 18.52
C VAL A 100 35.00 -73.13 19.61
N ASP A 101 33.75 -73.43 19.98
CA ASP A 101 32.88 -72.66 20.87
C ASP A 101 32.76 -73.24 22.29
N THR A 102 33.42 -74.37 22.54
CA THR A 102 33.27 -75.15 23.78
C THR A 102 34.62 -75.62 24.28
N ILE A 103 34.91 -75.38 25.57
CA ILE A 103 36.09 -75.94 26.25
C ILE A 103 35.72 -77.36 26.70
N PRO A 104 36.46 -78.40 26.28
CA PRO A 104 36.18 -79.77 26.73
C PRO A 104 36.42 -79.90 28.25
N PRO A 105 35.66 -80.74 28.96
CA PRO A 105 35.83 -80.92 30.40
C PRO A 105 37.17 -81.57 30.75
N GLN A 106 37.71 -81.28 31.95
CA GLN A 106 38.95 -81.90 32.47
C GLN A 106 38.87 -83.42 32.62
N SER A 107 37.67 -83.99 32.65
CA SER A 107 37.47 -85.45 32.64
C SER A 107 37.88 -86.10 31.31
N ASP A 108 38.03 -85.33 30.23
CA ASP A 108 38.57 -85.83 28.97
C ASP A 108 40.09 -85.99 29.08
N GLU A 109 40.58 -87.22 28.89
CA GLU A 109 41.98 -87.59 29.06
C GLU A 109 42.90 -86.77 28.15
N ARG A 110 42.44 -86.41 26.94
CA ARG A 110 43.20 -85.55 26.02
C ARG A 110 43.39 -84.14 26.58
N THR A 111 42.33 -83.57 27.13
CA THR A 111 42.33 -82.20 27.65
C THR A 111 43.21 -82.11 28.89
N ALA A 112 43.09 -83.07 29.81
CA ALA A 112 43.95 -83.16 30.98
C ALA A 112 45.45 -83.27 30.64
N ILE A 113 45.80 -83.98 29.57
CA ILE A 113 47.19 -84.08 29.09
C ILE A 113 47.68 -82.76 28.47
N ILE A 114 46.84 -82.08 27.68
CA ILE A 114 47.17 -80.77 27.09
C ILE A 114 47.39 -79.74 28.21
N ASP A 115 46.48 -79.68 29.18
CA ASP A 115 46.54 -78.78 30.32
C ASP A 115 47.80 -79.03 31.15
N ARG A 116 48.12 -80.30 31.43
CA ARG A 116 49.35 -80.65 32.14
C ARG A 116 50.61 -80.29 31.35
N GLY A 117 50.60 -80.47 30.03
CA GLY A 117 51.67 -80.03 29.15
C GLY A 117 51.87 -78.50 29.17
N LEU A 118 50.78 -77.72 29.20
CA LEU A 118 50.83 -76.26 29.30
C LEU A 118 51.39 -75.79 30.66
N ILE A 119 51.03 -76.48 31.75
CA ILE A 119 51.58 -76.22 33.08
C ILE A 119 53.06 -76.54 33.15
N LEU A 120 53.47 -77.72 32.69
CA LEU A 120 54.87 -78.17 32.74
C LEU A 120 55.80 -77.33 31.86
N THR A 121 55.29 -76.78 30.76
CA THR A 121 56.04 -75.86 29.89
C THR A 121 56.01 -74.41 30.37
N GLY A 122 55.39 -74.14 31.53
CA GLY A 122 55.31 -72.82 32.15
C GLY A 122 54.45 -71.82 31.39
N ARG A 123 53.58 -72.28 30.49
CA ARG A 123 52.73 -71.41 29.65
C ARG A 123 51.45 -70.97 30.36
N LEU A 124 50.96 -71.76 31.32
CA LEU A 124 49.82 -71.46 32.18
C LEU A 124 50.10 -71.98 33.59
N THR A 125 49.55 -71.31 34.60
CA THR A 125 49.55 -71.77 35.98
C THR A 125 48.36 -72.71 36.24
N GLU A 126 48.43 -73.52 37.30
CA GLU A 126 47.33 -74.41 37.69
C GLU A 126 46.04 -73.63 38.01
N ALA A 127 46.16 -72.44 38.58
CA ALA A 127 45.03 -71.54 38.85
C ALA A 127 44.38 -71.02 37.56
N GLU A 128 45.18 -70.62 36.56
CA GLU A 128 44.66 -70.16 35.26
C GLU A 128 43.96 -71.29 34.50
N VAL A 129 44.49 -72.52 34.56
CA VAL A 129 43.81 -73.69 33.97
C VAL A 129 42.47 -73.96 34.65
N ALA A 130 42.42 -73.92 35.98
CA ALA A 130 41.15 -74.09 36.71
C ALA A 130 40.13 -73.00 36.36
N GLU A 131 40.56 -71.74 36.22
CA GLU A 131 39.71 -70.62 35.80
C GLU A 131 39.18 -70.81 34.37
N ILE A 132 40.00 -71.27 33.43
CA ILE A 132 39.59 -71.55 32.04
C ILE A 132 38.44 -72.57 32.00
N HIS A 133 38.55 -73.64 32.80
CA HIS A 133 37.52 -74.68 32.88
C HIS A 133 36.27 -74.20 33.63
N GLU A 134 36.42 -73.40 34.68
CA GLU A 134 35.29 -72.77 35.37
C GLU A 134 34.50 -71.84 34.44
N VAL A 135 35.22 -71.02 33.66
CA VAL A 135 34.62 -70.16 32.64
C VAL A 135 33.97 -70.99 31.54
N GLY A 136 34.59 -72.10 31.12
CA GLY A 136 34.03 -73.04 30.15
C GLY A 136 32.72 -73.69 30.60
N ASP A 137 32.65 -74.14 31.86
CA ASP A 137 31.45 -74.74 32.46
C ASP A 137 30.34 -73.71 32.64
N LEU A 138 30.68 -72.48 33.07
CA LEU A 138 29.73 -71.38 33.14
C LEU A 138 29.19 -71.01 31.76
N TRP A 139 30.05 -71.03 30.74
CA TRP A 139 29.65 -70.83 29.34
C TRP A 139 28.68 -71.92 28.89
N LEU A 140 29.01 -73.21 29.08
CA LEU A 140 28.10 -74.33 28.77
C LEU A 140 26.75 -74.23 29.50
N LYS A 141 26.75 -73.79 30.76
CA LYS A 141 25.52 -73.64 31.55
C LYS A 141 24.63 -72.47 31.11
N TYR A 142 25.22 -71.37 30.64
CA TYR A 142 24.48 -70.11 30.41
C TYR A 142 24.50 -69.61 28.96
N HIS A 143 25.30 -70.15 28.04
CA HIS A 143 25.44 -69.66 26.65
C HIS A 143 24.10 -69.56 25.93
N GLY A 144 23.24 -70.57 26.01
CA GLY A 144 21.91 -70.54 25.38
C GLY A 144 20.99 -69.44 25.97
N ARG A 145 21.14 -69.11 27.26
CA ARG A 145 20.41 -67.98 27.88
C ARG A 145 20.98 -66.63 27.43
N VAL A 146 22.30 -66.53 27.26
CA VAL A 146 22.97 -65.32 26.73
C VAL A 146 22.56 -65.08 25.28
N GLU A 147 22.48 -66.13 24.45
CA GLU A 147 22.01 -66.03 23.07
C GLU A 147 20.54 -65.63 22.98
N LEU A 148 19.67 -66.22 23.81
CA LEU A 148 18.26 -65.86 23.90
C LEU A 148 18.10 -64.39 24.31
N ALA A 149 18.80 -63.94 25.37
CA ALA A 149 18.77 -62.56 25.83
C ALA A 149 19.29 -61.58 24.75
N ARG A 150 20.34 -61.94 24.02
CA ARG A 150 20.85 -61.15 22.88
C ARG A 150 19.84 -61.07 21.73
N SER A 151 19.16 -62.17 21.41
CA SER A 151 18.11 -62.23 20.38
C SER A 151 16.90 -61.39 20.76
N GLU A 152 16.45 -61.47 22.01
CA GLU A 152 15.37 -60.65 22.56
C GLU A 152 15.73 -59.16 22.58
N ALA A 153 16.95 -58.81 23.02
CA ALA A 153 17.44 -57.45 22.98
C ALA A 153 17.50 -56.90 21.54
N LYS A 154 17.95 -57.72 20.57
CA LYS A 154 17.94 -57.35 19.15
C LYS A 154 16.52 -57.14 18.61
N LYS A 155 15.58 -58.01 18.96
CA LYS A 155 14.16 -57.85 18.59
C LYS A 155 13.53 -56.61 19.22
N ALA A 156 13.83 -56.32 20.49
CA ALA A 156 13.35 -55.13 21.18
C ALA A 156 13.94 -53.85 20.56
N SER A 157 15.24 -53.85 20.24
CA SER A 157 15.89 -52.74 19.54
C SER A 157 15.30 -52.52 18.14
N GLN A 158 14.98 -53.59 17.41
CA GLN A 158 14.36 -53.48 16.09
C GLN A 158 12.96 -52.88 16.20
N ARG A 159 12.12 -53.37 17.13
CA ARG A 159 10.79 -52.81 17.39
C ARG A 159 10.86 -51.33 17.77
N ALA A 160 11.82 -50.93 18.61
CA ALA A 160 12.02 -49.54 18.96
C ALA A 160 12.42 -48.69 17.74
N ALA A 161 13.30 -49.19 16.87
CA ALA A 161 13.68 -48.52 15.64
C ALA A 161 12.51 -48.39 14.65
N ASP A 162 11.70 -49.44 14.50
CA ASP A 162 10.50 -49.44 13.65
C ASP A 162 9.46 -48.45 14.18
N GLN A 163 9.29 -48.36 15.51
CA GLN A 163 8.37 -47.42 16.13
C GLN A 163 8.84 -45.96 15.96
N ILE A 164 10.13 -45.68 16.13
CA ILE A 164 10.71 -44.36 15.84
C ILE A 164 10.52 -43.99 14.36
N ALA A 165 10.69 -44.95 13.44
CA ALA A 165 10.46 -44.72 12.02
C ALA A 165 8.99 -44.39 11.74
N ALA A 166 8.05 -45.17 12.30
CA ALA A 166 6.62 -44.95 12.17
C ALA A 166 6.18 -43.59 12.77
N ASP A 167 6.67 -43.24 13.96
CA ASP A 167 6.40 -41.95 14.61
C ASP A 167 6.96 -40.78 13.78
N ARG A 168 8.16 -40.94 13.20
CA ARG A 168 8.76 -39.94 12.30
C ARG A 168 7.95 -39.77 11.02
N GLU A 169 7.43 -40.86 10.44
CA GLU A 169 6.55 -40.82 9.28
C GLU A 169 5.21 -40.16 9.61
N ALA A 170 4.60 -40.51 10.75
CA ALA A 170 3.37 -39.89 11.24
C ALA A 170 3.55 -38.39 11.47
N LEU A 171 4.64 -37.97 12.14
CA LEU A 171 4.98 -36.56 12.36
C LEU A 171 5.24 -35.83 11.03
N LYS A 172 5.92 -36.48 10.08
CA LYS A 172 6.16 -35.93 8.73
C LYS A 172 4.83 -35.75 7.97
N LYS A 173 3.91 -36.70 8.08
CA LYS A 173 2.56 -36.61 7.49
C LYS A 173 1.75 -35.48 8.14
N GLN A 174 1.73 -35.39 9.48
CA GLN A 174 1.06 -34.33 10.22
C GLN A 174 1.61 -32.94 9.84
N LYS A 175 2.93 -32.75 9.83
CA LYS A 175 3.57 -31.48 9.40
C LYS A 175 3.26 -31.14 7.94
N LYS A 176 3.16 -32.14 7.06
CA LYS A 176 2.79 -31.94 5.65
C LYS A 176 1.34 -31.48 5.52
N GLU A 177 0.42 -32.08 6.28
CA GLU A 177 -0.99 -31.68 6.33
C GLU A 177 -1.16 -30.27 6.91
N GLU A 178 -0.49 -29.95 8.02
CA GLU A 178 -0.49 -28.61 8.61
C GLU A 178 0.07 -27.55 7.65
N ALA A 179 1.18 -27.86 6.97
CA ALA A 179 1.76 -26.97 5.96
C ALA A 179 0.81 -26.76 4.76
N ALA A 180 0.10 -27.80 4.32
CA ALA A 180 -0.91 -27.71 3.27
C ALA A 180 -2.11 -26.86 3.72
N ALA A 181 -2.60 -27.05 4.94
CA ALA A 181 -3.68 -26.25 5.54
C ALA A 181 -3.27 -24.77 5.67
N ARG A 182 -2.07 -24.48 6.17
CA ARG A 182 -1.53 -23.11 6.27
C ARG A 182 -1.38 -22.46 4.90
N LYS A 183 -0.97 -23.22 3.88
CA LYS A 183 -0.89 -22.72 2.49
C LYS A 183 -2.27 -22.39 1.94
N LYS A 184 -3.29 -23.22 2.18
CA LYS A 184 -4.67 -22.98 1.78
C LYS A 184 -5.25 -21.73 2.48
N ALA A 185 -5.14 -21.65 3.81
CA ALA A 185 -5.59 -20.49 4.58
C ALA A 185 -4.91 -19.19 4.14
N ARG A 186 -3.60 -19.23 3.85
CA ARG A 186 -2.87 -18.07 3.30
C ARG A 186 -3.40 -17.67 1.92
N ALA A 187 -3.70 -18.63 1.05
CA ALA A 187 -4.25 -18.35 -0.27
C ALA A 187 -5.65 -17.70 -0.17
N GLU A 188 -6.51 -18.22 0.69
CA GLU A 188 -7.84 -17.66 0.97
C GLU A 188 -7.75 -16.24 1.54
N ALA A 189 -6.87 -16.00 2.53
CA ALA A 189 -6.65 -14.67 3.09
C ALA A 189 -6.11 -13.66 2.05
N ILE A 190 -5.27 -14.10 1.10
CA ILE A 190 -4.79 -13.24 0.00
C ILE A 190 -5.94 -12.91 -0.95
N LEU A 191 -6.82 -13.87 -1.26
CA LEU A 191 -7.98 -13.65 -2.12
C LEU A 191 -8.96 -12.68 -1.47
N ASP A 192 -9.31 -12.91 -0.20
CA ASP A 192 -10.17 -12.03 0.57
C ASP A 192 -9.60 -10.60 0.62
N ARG A 193 -8.32 -10.45 0.97
CA ARG A 193 -7.65 -9.13 0.99
C ARG A 193 -7.64 -8.46 -0.38
N LYS A 194 -7.46 -9.22 -1.47
CA LYS A 194 -7.52 -8.66 -2.83
C LYS A 194 -8.92 -8.17 -3.19
N GLN A 195 -9.97 -8.83 -2.70
CA GLN A 195 -11.36 -8.50 -2.95
C GLN A 195 -11.90 -7.40 -2.03
N ASN A 196 -11.38 -7.28 -0.81
CA ASN A 196 -11.97 -6.44 0.23
C ASN A 196 -11.08 -5.28 0.70
N ASP A 197 -9.77 -5.29 0.42
CA ASP A 197 -8.84 -4.30 0.97
C ASP A 197 -7.90 -3.70 -0.09
N ILE A 198 -7.38 -2.49 0.18
CA ILE A 198 -6.36 -1.84 -0.64
C ILE A 198 -5.26 -1.34 0.30
N VAL A 199 -4.06 -1.90 0.14
CA VAL A 199 -2.86 -1.49 0.89
C VAL A 199 -1.81 -0.83 -0.01
N TYR A 200 -1.91 -1.02 -1.33
CA TYR A 200 -0.97 -0.46 -2.29
C TYR A 200 -1.69 0.13 -3.50
N LEU A 201 -1.36 1.38 -3.81
CA LEU A 201 -1.86 2.15 -4.96
C LEU A 201 -0.73 2.80 -5.77
N GLY A 202 0.54 2.54 -5.43
CA GLY A 202 1.71 3.14 -6.07
C GLY A 202 2.75 3.61 -5.06
N ARG A 203 4.02 3.62 -5.48
CA ARG A 203 5.19 3.83 -4.59
C ARG A 203 5.12 5.14 -3.79
N SER A 204 4.71 6.25 -4.41
CA SER A 204 4.69 7.59 -3.80
C SER A 204 3.43 7.90 -2.99
N VAL A 205 2.38 7.07 -3.08
CA VAL A 205 1.07 7.37 -2.51
C VAL A 205 0.64 6.39 -1.42
N SER A 206 1.32 5.24 -1.29
CA SER A 206 0.86 4.14 -0.42
C SER A 206 1.33 4.21 1.03
N ALA A 207 2.22 5.16 1.39
CA ALA A 207 2.93 5.15 2.68
C ALA A 207 2.02 5.08 3.93
N ARG A 208 0.82 5.68 3.89
CA ARG A 208 -0.13 5.71 5.02
C ARG A 208 -1.43 4.95 4.74
N MET A 209 -1.41 4.00 3.81
CA MET A 209 -2.60 3.21 3.47
C MET A 209 -3.05 2.28 4.59
N ASN A 210 -2.18 1.92 5.54
CA ASN A 210 -2.58 1.09 6.69
C ASN A 210 -3.29 1.88 7.80
N ASP A 211 -3.20 3.22 7.80
CA ASP A 211 -3.82 4.05 8.83
C ASP A 211 -5.31 4.25 8.51
N ARG A 212 -6.17 3.53 9.24
CA ARG A 212 -7.64 3.53 9.07
C ARG A 212 -8.37 4.38 10.12
N ARG A 213 -7.64 5.08 10.98
CA ARG A 213 -8.21 5.88 12.07
C ARG A 213 -8.85 7.14 11.50
N ALA A 214 -10.17 7.18 11.49
CA ALA A 214 -10.96 8.34 11.13
C ALA A 214 -11.43 9.07 12.40
N ASN A 215 -11.58 10.39 12.32
CA ASN A 215 -12.23 11.19 13.35
C ASN A 215 -13.74 11.20 13.06
N VAL A 216 -14.47 10.31 13.72
CA VAL A 216 -15.90 10.06 13.51
C VAL A 216 -16.74 11.26 13.95
N GLU A 217 -16.42 11.86 15.08
CA GLU A 217 -17.12 13.05 15.61
C GLU A 217 -17.10 14.20 14.60
N LYS A 218 -15.93 14.48 14.02
CA LYS A 218 -15.78 15.56 13.03
C LYS A 218 -16.56 15.28 11.74
N LEU A 219 -16.62 14.02 11.32
CA LEU A 219 -17.39 13.62 10.15
C LEU A 219 -18.90 13.82 10.41
N HIS A 220 -19.40 13.46 11.58
CA HIS A 220 -20.78 13.72 11.97
C HIS A 220 -21.11 15.20 12.06
N GLN A 221 -20.23 16.02 12.67
CA GLN A 221 -20.39 17.48 12.73
C GLN A 221 -20.52 18.12 11.35
N LEU A 222 -19.85 17.56 10.33
CA LEU A 222 -19.90 18.03 8.94
C LEU A 222 -21.00 17.33 8.11
N GLY A 223 -21.80 16.42 8.69
CA GLY A 223 -22.82 15.65 7.96
C GLY A 223 -22.24 14.71 6.88
N LEU A 224 -20.99 14.28 7.06
CA LEU A 224 -20.24 13.46 6.10
C LEU A 224 -20.36 11.96 6.42
N PRO A 225 -20.31 11.09 5.39
CA PRO A 225 -20.31 9.65 5.62
C PRO A 225 -19.07 9.21 6.40
N VAL A 226 -19.24 8.26 7.33
CA VAL A 226 -18.13 7.68 8.09
C VAL A 226 -17.47 6.61 7.23
N LEU A 227 -16.27 6.91 6.73
CA LEU A 227 -15.48 6.00 5.90
C LEU A 227 -14.13 5.75 6.60
N ALA A 228 -13.89 4.52 7.05
CA ALA A 228 -12.64 4.13 7.70
C ALA A 228 -11.69 3.42 6.73
N THR A 229 -12.25 2.65 5.79
CA THR A 229 -11.54 1.75 4.89
C THR A 229 -11.80 2.03 3.39
N PRO A 230 -10.95 1.51 2.48
CA PRO A 230 -11.19 1.61 1.05
C PRO A 230 -12.43 0.83 0.60
N LYS A 231 -12.85 -0.18 1.38
CA LYS A 231 -14.11 -0.91 1.15
C LYS A 231 -15.31 0.01 1.32
N ASP A 232 -15.31 0.82 2.36
CA ASP A 232 -16.38 1.79 2.62
C ASP A 232 -16.46 2.83 1.48
N VAL A 233 -15.31 3.27 0.97
CA VAL A 233 -15.24 4.14 -0.21
C VAL A 233 -15.83 3.44 -1.43
N ALA A 234 -15.50 2.16 -1.66
CA ALA A 234 -16.03 1.38 -2.78
C ALA A 234 -17.56 1.26 -2.70
N GLN A 235 -18.10 1.01 -1.50
CA GLN A 235 -19.54 0.96 -1.23
C GLN A 235 -20.22 2.30 -1.50
N LEU A 236 -19.67 3.41 -0.99
CA LEU A 236 -20.21 4.76 -1.24
C LEU A 236 -20.30 5.08 -2.74
N LEU A 237 -19.30 4.64 -3.49
CA LEU A 237 -19.17 4.87 -4.93
C LEU A 237 -19.93 3.86 -5.79
N GLU A 238 -20.56 2.84 -5.19
CA GLU A 238 -21.25 1.72 -5.86
C GLU A 238 -20.33 0.97 -6.86
N ILE A 239 -19.09 0.70 -6.46
CA ILE A 239 -18.13 -0.07 -7.27
C ILE A 239 -17.44 -1.14 -6.44
N SER A 240 -16.90 -2.16 -7.09
CA SER A 240 -16.10 -3.19 -6.40
C SER A 240 -14.73 -2.64 -5.97
N VAL A 241 -14.14 -3.19 -4.90
CA VAL A 241 -12.79 -2.79 -4.45
C VAL A 241 -11.72 -3.01 -5.53
N PRO A 242 -11.73 -4.09 -6.35
CA PRO A 242 -10.81 -4.20 -7.49
C PRO A 242 -10.97 -3.06 -8.50
N LYS A 243 -12.21 -2.62 -8.77
CA LYS A 243 -12.47 -1.49 -9.67
C LYS A 243 -12.00 -0.17 -9.06
N LEU A 244 -12.23 0.04 -7.77
CA LEU A 244 -11.72 1.19 -7.03
C LEU A 244 -10.18 1.23 -7.08
N ARG A 245 -9.52 0.08 -6.85
CA ARG A 245 -8.06 -0.05 -6.96
C ARG A 245 -7.60 0.34 -8.36
N TRP A 246 -8.26 -0.15 -9.40
CA TRP A 246 -7.93 0.19 -10.79
C TRP A 246 -8.06 1.70 -11.08
N LEU A 247 -9.15 2.34 -10.64
CA LEU A 247 -9.39 3.78 -10.83
C LEU A 247 -8.42 4.67 -10.04
N SER A 248 -8.03 4.25 -8.84
CA SER A 248 -7.17 5.03 -7.95
C SER A 248 -5.68 4.69 -8.09
N PHE A 249 -5.30 3.72 -8.92
CA PHE A 249 -3.90 3.32 -9.06
C PHE A 249 -3.05 4.44 -9.67
N HIS A 250 -1.92 4.75 -9.02
CA HIS A 250 -0.91 5.66 -9.54
C HIS A 250 0.16 4.89 -10.32
N ALA A 251 0.02 4.92 -11.65
CA ALA A 251 1.01 4.42 -12.58
C ALA A 251 1.78 5.59 -13.22
N VAL A 252 3.11 5.48 -13.26
CA VAL A 252 3.96 6.43 -14.02
C VAL A 252 3.70 6.27 -15.50
N ALA A 253 3.72 5.05 -16.03
CA ALA A 253 3.33 4.74 -17.42
C ALA A 253 2.09 3.85 -17.43
N THR A 254 1.12 4.18 -18.29
CA THR A 254 -0.11 3.37 -18.48
C THR A 254 -0.50 3.35 -19.95
N GLU A 255 -0.96 2.21 -20.44
CA GLU A 255 -1.56 2.11 -21.78
C GLU A 255 -2.96 2.73 -21.81
N ARG A 256 -3.67 2.70 -20.68
CA ARG A 256 -5.06 3.15 -20.55
C ARG A 256 -5.16 4.18 -19.42
N PRO A 257 -5.02 5.48 -19.72
CA PRO A 257 -5.21 6.52 -18.73
C PRO A 257 -6.71 6.66 -18.39
N HIS A 258 -7.02 7.16 -17.19
CA HIS A 258 -8.40 7.40 -16.77
C HIS A 258 -8.97 8.73 -17.28
N TYR A 259 -8.14 9.54 -17.91
CA TYR A 259 -8.47 10.84 -18.47
C TYR A 259 -8.08 10.91 -19.93
N ILE A 260 -8.93 11.57 -20.71
CA ILE A 260 -8.65 11.98 -22.09
C ILE A 260 -8.26 13.45 -22.06
N SER A 261 -7.06 13.75 -22.56
CA SER A 261 -6.56 15.12 -22.65
C SER A 261 -6.70 15.67 -24.07
N PHE A 262 -7.20 16.89 -24.22
CA PHE A 262 -7.40 17.56 -25.50
C PHE A 262 -7.24 19.08 -25.37
N HIS A 263 -6.90 19.74 -26.46
CA HIS A 263 -6.68 21.19 -26.49
C HIS A 263 -7.91 21.94 -26.98
N VAL A 264 -8.23 23.04 -26.32
CA VAL A 264 -9.28 23.99 -26.74
C VAL A 264 -8.66 25.38 -26.89
N LYS A 265 -9.04 26.12 -27.94
CA LYS A 265 -8.58 27.50 -28.15
C LYS A 265 -9.10 28.41 -27.02
N LYS A 266 -8.22 29.18 -26.39
CA LYS A 266 -8.60 30.23 -25.42
C LYS A 266 -9.17 31.43 -26.17
N ARG A 267 -10.12 32.13 -25.55
CA ARG A 267 -10.67 33.40 -26.08
C ARG A 267 -9.61 34.50 -26.22
N SER A 268 -8.60 34.48 -25.37
CA SER A 268 -7.47 35.43 -25.37
C SER A 268 -6.31 35.02 -26.30
N GLY A 269 -6.48 33.96 -27.09
CA GLY A 269 -5.39 33.32 -27.84
C GLY A 269 -4.65 32.25 -27.03
N GLY A 270 -4.01 31.32 -27.75
CA GLY A 270 -3.34 30.14 -27.21
C GLY A 270 -4.26 28.94 -26.98
N LEU A 271 -3.69 27.85 -26.46
CA LEU A 271 -4.41 26.61 -26.17
C LEU A 271 -4.61 26.40 -24.66
N ARG A 272 -5.71 25.74 -24.30
CA ARG A 272 -5.99 25.22 -22.95
C ARG A 272 -6.05 23.70 -23.03
N LEU A 273 -5.19 23.03 -22.29
CA LEU A 273 -5.27 21.59 -22.09
C LEU A 273 -6.44 21.31 -21.12
N LEU A 274 -7.43 20.58 -21.59
CA LEU A 274 -8.50 20.03 -20.77
C LEU A 274 -8.28 18.53 -20.61
N SER A 275 -8.65 18.00 -19.45
CA SER A 275 -8.56 16.58 -19.14
C SER A 275 -9.91 16.11 -18.63
N ALA A 276 -10.62 15.34 -19.45
CA ALA A 276 -11.93 14.82 -19.13
C ALA A 276 -11.83 13.38 -18.62
N PRO A 277 -12.43 13.04 -17.47
CA PRO A 277 -12.45 11.67 -16.97
C PRO A 277 -13.34 10.78 -17.84
N HIS A 278 -12.96 9.50 -17.99
CA HIS A 278 -13.84 8.49 -18.59
C HIS A 278 -15.13 8.28 -17.76
N LYS A 279 -16.15 7.68 -18.39
CA LYS A 279 -17.51 7.52 -17.83
C LYS A 279 -17.52 6.98 -16.39
N GLU A 280 -16.77 5.91 -16.13
CA GLU A 280 -16.69 5.26 -14.82
C GLU A 280 -16.10 6.18 -13.74
N LEU A 281 -14.94 6.80 -14.03
CA LEU A 281 -14.31 7.74 -13.11
C LEU A 281 -15.20 8.97 -12.89
N LYS A 282 -15.84 9.46 -13.95
CA LYS A 282 -16.79 10.58 -13.89
C LYS A 282 -17.98 10.27 -12.98
N LYS A 283 -18.53 9.04 -13.01
CA LYS A 283 -19.61 8.59 -12.10
C LYS A 283 -19.12 8.63 -10.65
N ALA A 284 -17.97 8.03 -10.36
CA ALA A 284 -17.37 8.05 -9.03
C ALA A 284 -17.13 9.49 -8.53
N GLN A 285 -16.56 10.35 -9.37
CA GLN A 285 -16.30 11.75 -9.02
C GLN A 285 -17.58 12.56 -8.74
N LYS A 286 -18.65 12.36 -9.53
CA LYS A 286 -19.95 12.99 -9.24
C LYS A 286 -20.51 12.55 -7.88
N ARG A 287 -20.33 11.28 -7.53
CA ARG A 287 -20.76 10.73 -6.24
C ARG A 287 -19.95 11.35 -5.10
N ILE A 288 -18.63 11.47 -5.23
CA ILE A 288 -17.77 12.19 -4.27
C ILE A 288 -18.21 13.64 -4.12
N ALA A 289 -18.49 14.34 -5.24
CA ALA A 289 -18.94 15.72 -5.21
C ALA A 289 -20.25 15.87 -4.41
N THR A 290 -21.26 15.08 -4.75
CA THR A 290 -22.60 15.19 -4.13
C THR A 290 -22.66 14.66 -2.69
N GLN A 291 -21.97 13.57 -2.38
CA GLN A 291 -22.06 12.91 -1.07
C GLN A 291 -21.10 13.49 -0.02
N ILE A 292 -20.02 14.15 -0.47
CA ILE A 292 -18.96 14.67 0.40
C ILE A 292 -18.74 16.16 0.17
N LEU A 293 -18.30 16.57 -1.02
CA LEU A 293 -17.76 17.92 -1.22
C LEU A 293 -18.83 19.02 -1.16
N ASP A 294 -20.00 18.79 -1.75
CA ASP A 294 -21.13 19.73 -1.79
C ASP A 294 -21.74 19.99 -0.40
N LYS A 295 -21.47 19.12 0.58
CA LYS A 295 -21.96 19.26 1.96
C LYS A 295 -21.07 20.19 2.81
N VAL A 296 -19.85 20.45 2.37
CA VAL A 296 -18.91 21.30 3.11
C VAL A 296 -18.97 22.72 2.56
N ASP A 297 -19.25 23.69 3.44
CA ASP A 297 -19.33 25.10 3.01
C ASP A 297 -17.94 25.63 2.56
N PRO A 298 -17.83 26.11 1.31
CA PRO A 298 -16.64 26.82 0.81
C PRO A 298 -16.51 28.24 1.40
N GLY A 299 -17.51 28.75 2.12
CA GLY A 299 -17.51 30.05 2.76
C GLY A 299 -18.22 31.14 1.94
N PRO A 300 -18.50 32.31 2.53
CA PRO A 300 -19.43 33.29 1.96
C PRO A 300 -18.86 34.09 0.77
N VAL A 301 -17.53 34.21 0.66
CA VAL A 301 -16.89 35.06 -0.37
C VAL A 301 -16.60 34.35 -1.70
N ALA A 302 -16.72 33.03 -1.75
CA ALA A 302 -16.48 32.25 -2.96
C ALA A 302 -17.77 32.16 -3.80
N HIS A 303 -17.79 32.61 -5.05
CA HIS A 303 -18.98 32.56 -5.91
C HIS A 303 -18.86 31.60 -7.09
N GLY A 304 -17.63 31.26 -7.48
CA GLY A 304 -17.39 30.38 -8.63
C GLY A 304 -17.78 28.93 -8.33
N PHE A 305 -18.51 28.29 -9.24
CA PHE A 305 -18.89 26.87 -9.17
C PHE A 305 -19.74 26.47 -7.96
N ILE A 306 -20.44 27.41 -7.33
CA ILE A 306 -21.28 27.16 -6.15
C ILE A 306 -22.74 27.30 -6.55
N LYS A 307 -23.57 26.34 -6.11
CA LYS A 307 -25.02 26.36 -6.36
C LYS A 307 -25.62 27.67 -5.86
N ALA A 308 -26.56 28.23 -6.63
CA ALA A 308 -27.20 29.52 -6.37
C ALA A 308 -26.25 30.75 -6.31
N ARG A 309 -24.98 30.61 -6.69
CA ARG A 309 -24.06 31.74 -6.90
C ARG A 309 -23.74 31.90 -8.38
N SER A 310 -23.49 33.14 -8.79
CA SER A 310 -23.29 33.53 -10.19
C SER A 310 -22.34 34.73 -10.30
N THR A 311 -21.98 35.08 -11.53
CA THR A 311 -21.23 36.31 -11.84
C THR A 311 -21.93 37.56 -11.31
N VAL A 312 -23.26 37.56 -11.23
CA VAL A 312 -24.06 38.64 -10.64
C VAL A 312 -23.86 38.72 -9.14
N THR A 313 -23.99 37.59 -8.42
CA THR A 313 -23.77 37.58 -6.96
C THR A 313 -22.34 37.99 -6.60
N ASN A 314 -21.36 37.64 -7.44
CA ASN A 314 -19.96 38.03 -7.27
C ASN A 314 -19.75 39.53 -7.51
N ALA A 315 -20.42 40.10 -8.51
CA ALA A 315 -20.28 41.51 -8.88
C ALA A 315 -21.03 42.47 -7.93
N THR A 316 -22.11 42.00 -7.29
CA THR A 316 -23.01 42.83 -6.47
C THR A 316 -22.30 43.61 -5.34
N PRO A 317 -21.39 43.02 -4.55
CA PRO A 317 -20.69 43.75 -3.48
C PRO A 317 -19.79 44.90 -3.99
N HIS A 318 -19.45 44.88 -5.28
CA HIS A 318 -18.52 45.83 -5.89
C HIS A 318 -19.22 46.97 -6.63
N VAL A 319 -20.55 47.05 -6.56
CA VAL A 319 -21.32 48.10 -7.22
C VAL A 319 -21.08 49.46 -6.56
N GLY A 320 -20.85 50.50 -7.36
CA GLY A 320 -20.71 51.88 -6.88
C GLY A 320 -19.36 52.21 -6.23
N GLN A 321 -18.36 51.34 -6.35
CA GLN A 321 -17.08 51.49 -5.67
C GLN A 321 -16.13 52.42 -6.45
N ASP A 322 -15.33 53.21 -5.74
CA ASP A 322 -14.41 54.17 -6.39
C ASP A 322 -13.25 53.45 -7.10
N VAL A 323 -12.82 52.31 -6.55
CA VAL A 323 -11.73 51.49 -7.07
C VAL A 323 -12.13 50.01 -7.01
N VAL A 324 -11.86 49.29 -8.10
CA VAL A 324 -12.00 47.83 -8.22
C VAL A 324 -10.67 47.24 -8.69
N LEU A 325 -10.11 46.33 -7.90
CA LEU A 325 -8.89 45.59 -8.17
C LEU A 325 -9.26 44.14 -8.49
N ASN A 326 -8.99 43.71 -9.72
CA ASN A 326 -9.13 42.32 -10.14
C ASN A 326 -7.76 41.66 -10.26
N LEU A 327 -7.61 40.49 -9.67
CA LEU A 327 -6.41 39.65 -9.77
C LEU A 327 -6.84 38.25 -10.21
N ASP A 328 -6.05 37.62 -11.07
CA ASP A 328 -6.31 36.27 -11.57
C ASP A 328 -5.19 35.36 -11.05
N LEU A 329 -5.53 34.16 -10.56
CA LEU A 329 -4.55 33.18 -10.10
C LEU A 329 -4.04 32.33 -11.28
N SER A 330 -2.72 32.32 -11.48
CA SER A 330 -2.08 31.46 -12.48
C SER A 330 -2.29 29.98 -12.13
N ASP A 331 -2.66 29.19 -13.13
CA ASP A 331 -2.76 27.72 -13.05
C ASP A 331 -3.49 27.24 -11.78
N PHE A 332 -4.61 27.89 -11.46
CA PHE A 332 -5.35 27.66 -10.23
C PHE A 332 -5.62 26.18 -9.93
N PHE A 333 -6.15 25.42 -10.90
CA PHE A 333 -6.39 23.98 -10.72
C PHE A 333 -5.08 23.17 -10.61
N PRO A 334 -4.09 23.29 -11.53
CA PRO A 334 -2.79 22.64 -11.37
C PRO A 334 -2.04 22.97 -10.06
N SER A 335 -2.24 24.16 -9.48
CA SER A 335 -1.63 24.53 -8.19
C SER A 335 -2.20 23.77 -6.98
N VAL A 336 -3.34 23.09 -7.16
CA VAL A 336 -3.95 22.24 -6.13
C VAL A 336 -3.47 20.80 -6.35
N THR A 337 -2.33 20.49 -5.75
CA THR A 337 -1.63 19.21 -5.89
C THR A 337 -2.24 18.09 -5.05
N PHE A 338 -1.90 16.84 -5.37
CA PHE A 338 -2.36 15.65 -4.63
C PHE A 338 -2.15 15.74 -3.11
N PRO A 339 -1.00 16.20 -2.58
CA PRO A 339 -0.84 16.39 -1.14
C PRO A 339 -1.86 17.36 -0.54
N ARG A 340 -2.20 18.47 -1.23
CA ARG A 340 -3.22 19.44 -0.77
C ARG A 340 -4.61 18.81 -0.76
N VAL A 341 -4.95 18.05 -1.80
CA VAL A 341 -6.25 17.34 -1.87
C VAL A 341 -6.35 16.26 -0.80
N ARG A 342 -5.29 15.48 -0.57
CA ARG A 342 -5.24 14.49 0.51
C ARG A 342 -5.39 15.16 1.88
N GLY A 343 -4.67 16.26 2.10
CA GLY A 343 -4.76 17.06 3.32
C GLY A 343 -6.16 17.64 3.53
N LEU A 344 -6.86 18.04 2.47
CA LEU A 344 -8.25 18.48 2.55
C LEU A 344 -9.16 17.37 3.10
N PHE A 345 -9.11 16.16 2.52
CA PHE A 345 -9.95 15.05 2.99
C PHE A 345 -9.59 14.64 4.44
N GLN A 346 -8.30 14.65 4.80
CA GLN A 346 -7.88 14.44 6.19
C GLN A 346 -8.44 15.52 7.12
N SER A 347 -8.50 16.79 6.66
CA SER A 347 -9.06 17.88 7.44
C SER A 347 -10.55 17.71 7.75
N PHE A 348 -11.28 16.90 6.97
CA PHE A 348 -12.68 16.53 7.27
C PHE A 348 -12.81 15.46 8.35
N GLY A 349 -11.72 14.75 8.66
CA GLY A 349 -11.72 13.63 9.62
C GLY A 349 -11.52 12.26 8.98
N TYR A 350 -11.39 12.16 7.64
CA TYR A 350 -11.13 10.88 7.01
C TYR A 350 -9.75 10.33 7.36
N SER A 351 -9.66 9.00 7.46
CA SER A 351 -8.40 8.30 7.68
C SER A 351 -7.40 8.59 6.54
N PRO A 352 -6.08 8.56 6.79
CA PRO A 352 -5.09 8.78 5.75
C PRO A 352 -5.25 7.88 4.52
N ALA A 353 -5.74 6.67 4.72
CA ALA A 353 -5.98 5.76 3.62
C ALA A 353 -7.18 6.14 2.76
N VAL A 354 -8.32 6.50 3.38
CA VAL A 354 -9.50 6.99 2.66
C VAL A 354 -9.18 8.29 1.93
N ALA A 355 -8.51 9.22 2.61
CA ALA A 355 -8.09 10.49 2.02
C ALA A 355 -7.16 10.30 0.81
N THR A 356 -6.27 9.30 0.86
CA THR A 356 -5.40 8.94 -0.26
C THR A 356 -6.19 8.42 -1.45
N VAL A 357 -7.14 7.51 -1.23
CA VAL A 357 -8.01 6.98 -2.30
C VAL A 357 -8.82 8.11 -2.95
N LEU A 358 -9.49 8.93 -2.14
CA LEU A 358 -10.31 10.05 -2.65
C LEU A 358 -9.46 11.07 -3.41
N ALA A 359 -8.26 11.38 -2.92
CA ALA A 359 -7.34 12.29 -3.62
C ALA A 359 -6.82 11.70 -4.93
N LEU A 360 -6.55 10.39 -5.01
CA LEU A 360 -6.15 9.71 -6.26
C LEU A 360 -7.28 9.71 -7.29
N LEU A 361 -8.53 9.54 -6.87
CA LEU A 361 -9.68 9.65 -7.75
C LEU A 361 -9.90 11.08 -8.26
N ALA A 362 -9.52 12.09 -7.47
CA ALA A 362 -9.76 13.50 -7.79
C ALA A 362 -8.62 14.20 -8.53
N THR A 363 -7.44 13.58 -8.63
CA THR A 363 -6.23 14.19 -9.20
C THR A 363 -5.63 13.35 -10.32
N GLU A 364 -4.99 14.01 -11.27
CA GLU A 364 -4.30 13.36 -12.39
C GLU A 364 -2.96 14.03 -12.64
N SER A 365 -1.99 13.23 -13.09
CA SER A 365 -0.70 13.75 -13.56
C SER A 365 -0.83 14.20 -15.01
N PRO A 366 -0.19 15.30 -15.43
CA PRO A 366 -0.02 15.57 -16.85
C PRO A 366 0.73 14.40 -17.49
N ARG A 367 0.28 13.96 -18.67
CA ARG A 367 0.84 12.80 -19.38
C ARG A 367 1.26 13.15 -20.80
N ARG A 368 2.37 12.58 -21.24
CA ARG A 368 2.83 12.59 -22.63
C ARG A 368 2.66 11.20 -23.23
N THR A 369 2.19 11.15 -24.46
CA THR A 369 2.05 9.91 -25.22
C THR A 369 3.40 9.53 -25.83
N VAL A 370 3.85 8.31 -25.61
CA VAL A 370 5.11 7.74 -26.11
C VAL A 370 4.81 6.37 -26.72
N LYS A 371 5.39 6.07 -27.89
CA LYS A 371 5.35 4.74 -28.48
C LYS A 371 6.63 3.98 -28.09
N TYR A 372 6.48 2.78 -27.56
CA TYR A 372 7.58 1.90 -27.21
C TYR A 372 7.16 0.45 -27.47
N ASP A 373 7.97 -0.33 -28.18
CA ASP A 373 7.72 -1.75 -28.50
C ASP A 373 6.33 -1.99 -29.12
N ASN A 374 6.01 -1.21 -30.17
CA ASN A 374 4.70 -1.21 -30.86
C ASN A 374 3.47 -0.97 -29.95
N ARG A 375 3.66 -0.45 -28.74
CA ARG A 375 2.60 -0.08 -27.80
C ARG A 375 2.62 1.40 -27.50
N THR A 376 1.43 1.97 -27.28
CA THR A 376 1.26 3.36 -26.89
C THR A 376 1.15 3.45 -25.37
N TYR A 377 2.05 4.19 -24.75
CA TYR A 377 2.05 4.48 -23.32
C TYR A 377 1.79 5.97 -23.08
N HIS A 378 1.10 6.26 -21.99
CA HIS A 378 0.90 7.60 -21.47
C HIS A 378 1.73 7.76 -20.19
N VAL A 379 2.87 8.43 -20.31
CA VAL A 379 3.86 8.59 -19.25
C VAL A 379 3.60 9.89 -18.49
N ALA A 380 3.54 9.82 -17.16
CA ALA A 380 3.41 10.97 -16.28
C ALA A 380 4.69 11.83 -16.37
N VAL A 381 4.51 13.12 -16.68
CA VAL A 381 5.60 14.10 -16.84
C VAL A 381 5.61 15.14 -15.72
N GLY A 382 4.72 14.99 -14.73
CA GLY A 382 4.61 15.93 -13.62
C GLY A 382 3.76 15.37 -12.49
N GLU A 383 3.65 16.16 -11.43
CA GLU A 383 2.89 15.79 -10.24
C GLU A 383 1.39 15.69 -10.51
N ARG A 384 0.70 14.92 -9.66
CA ARG A 384 -0.76 14.86 -9.69
C ARG A 384 -1.35 16.16 -9.15
N ALA A 385 -2.28 16.75 -9.89
CA ALA A 385 -3.03 17.93 -9.47
C ALA A 385 -4.49 17.84 -9.94
N LEU A 386 -5.31 18.85 -9.61
CA LEU A 386 -6.69 18.89 -10.09
C LEU A 386 -6.73 19.07 -11.61
N PRO A 387 -7.37 18.14 -12.35
CA PRO A 387 -7.55 18.28 -13.79
C PRO A 387 -8.67 19.26 -14.11
N GLN A 388 -8.50 19.99 -15.22
CA GLN A 388 -9.54 20.87 -15.78
C GLN A 388 -10.55 20.01 -16.56
N GLY A 389 -11.61 19.58 -15.88
CA GLY A 389 -12.68 18.75 -16.48
C GLY A 389 -13.28 17.70 -15.55
N ALA A 390 -12.67 17.43 -14.39
CA ALA A 390 -13.25 16.52 -13.40
C ALA A 390 -14.41 17.18 -12.62
N PRO A 391 -15.52 16.46 -12.35
CA PRO A 391 -16.63 16.95 -11.54
C PRO A 391 -16.26 17.36 -10.12
N THR A 392 -15.20 16.78 -9.54
CA THR A 392 -14.73 17.09 -8.17
C THR A 392 -13.86 18.34 -8.11
N SER A 393 -13.13 18.66 -9.19
CA SER A 393 -12.12 19.74 -9.18
C SER A 393 -12.67 21.09 -8.73
N PRO A 394 -13.83 21.57 -9.18
CA PRO A 394 -14.35 22.88 -8.78
C PRO A 394 -14.59 23.01 -7.27
N ALA A 395 -15.24 22.02 -6.68
CA ALA A 395 -15.53 22.02 -5.24
C ALA A 395 -14.25 21.91 -4.40
N ILE A 396 -13.32 21.01 -4.78
CA ILE A 396 -12.04 20.86 -4.07
C ILE A 396 -11.23 22.16 -4.14
N ALA A 397 -11.14 22.79 -5.31
CA ALA A 397 -10.39 24.03 -5.47
C ALA A 397 -10.92 25.16 -4.56
N ASN A 398 -12.24 25.29 -4.46
CA ASN A 398 -12.86 26.24 -3.53
C ASN A 398 -12.56 25.89 -2.06
N LEU A 399 -12.68 24.62 -1.68
CA LEU A 399 -12.45 24.17 -0.31
C LEU A 399 -10.99 24.32 0.15
N VAL A 400 -10.04 24.12 -0.77
CA VAL A 400 -8.60 24.37 -0.54
C VAL A 400 -8.32 25.87 -0.41
N ALA A 401 -8.98 26.71 -1.21
CA ALA A 401 -8.81 28.16 -1.17
C ALA A 401 -9.45 28.84 0.07
N ARG A 402 -10.19 28.12 0.93
CA ARG A 402 -10.84 28.72 2.11
C ARG A 402 -9.88 29.45 3.05
N LYS A 403 -8.66 28.96 3.22
CA LYS A 403 -7.68 29.61 4.10
C LYS A 403 -7.22 30.94 3.50
N LEU A 404 -6.95 30.96 2.20
CA LEU A 404 -6.70 32.17 1.42
C LEU A 404 -7.88 33.16 1.57
N ASP A 405 -9.10 32.69 1.36
CA ASP A 405 -10.31 33.49 1.43
C ASP A 405 -10.49 34.15 2.80
N ARG A 406 -10.27 33.41 3.90
CA ARG A 406 -10.37 33.94 5.26
C ARG A 406 -9.36 35.04 5.53
N ARG A 407 -8.10 34.86 5.11
CA ARG A 407 -7.04 35.86 5.30
C ARG A 407 -7.30 37.12 4.47
N LEU A 408 -7.66 36.96 3.20
CA LEU A 408 -8.01 38.09 2.32
C LEU A 408 -9.26 38.82 2.81
N SER A 409 -10.27 38.10 3.28
CA SER A 409 -11.48 38.71 3.87
C SER A 409 -11.16 39.50 5.13
N GLY A 410 -10.29 38.97 5.99
CA GLY A 410 -9.82 39.66 7.20
C GLY A 410 -9.07 40.95 6.88
N LEU A 411 -8.12 40.88 5.94
CA LEU A 411 -7.38 42.05 5.44
C LEU A 411 -8.30 43.09 4.79
N ALA A 412 -9.24 42.63 3.95
CA ALA A 412 -10.17 43.52 3.27
C ALA A 412 -11.03 44.26 4.30
N ARG A 413 -11.61 43.53 5.27
CA ARG A 413 -12.44 44.12 6.32
C ARG A 413 -11.68 45.14 7.17
N SER A 414 -10.47 44.84 7.60
CA SER A 414 -9.68 45.76 8.44
C SER A 414 -9.28 47.04 7.72
N ALA A 415 -9.17 47.00 6.39
CA ALA A 415 -8.80 48.14 5.56
C ALA A 415 -10.01 48.89 4.95
N GLY A 416 -11.25 48.44 5.19
CA GLY A 416 -12.47 49.03 4.61
C GLY A 416 -12.73 48.63 3.15
N TRP A 417 -12.23 47.48 2.72
CA TRP A 417 -12.42 46.91 1.38
C TRP A 417 -13.43 45.76 1.40
N SER A 418 -14.09 45.54 0.26
CA SER A 418 -14.92 44.35 -0.01
C SER A 418 -14.11 43.35 -0.83
N TYR A 419 -14.30 42.06 -0.57
CA TYR A 419 -13.60 40.97 -1.28
C TYR A 419 -14.58 39.86 -1.68
N THR A 420 -14.46 39.41 -2.93
CA THR A 420 -15.11 38.21 -3.46
C THR A 420 -14.15 37.42 -4.35
N ARG A 421 -14.43 36.13 -4.55
CA ARG A 421 -13.67 35.25 -5.44
C ARG A 421 -14.60 34.46 -6.36
N TYR A 422 -14.37 34.54 -7.66
CA TYR A 422 -15.02 33.70 -8.66
C TYR A 422 -13.99 32.75 -9.28
N ALA A 423 -13.93 31.52 -8.78
CA ALA A 423 -12.89 30.55 -9.15
C ALA A 423 -11.48 31.10 -8.90
N ASP A 424 -10.74 31.39 -9.97
CA ASP A 424 -9.40 31.98 -10.00
C ASP A 424 -9.38 33.52 -10.02
N ASP A 425 -10.52 34.17 -10.31
CA ASP A 425 -10.67 35.63 -10.33
C ASP A 425 -10.99 36.17 -8.93
N LEU A 426 -10.07 36.95 -8.38
CA LEU A 426 -10.19 37.65 -7.10
C LEU A 426 -10.60 39.10 -7.36
N THR A 427 -11.64 39.57 -6.67
CA THR A 427 -12.08 40.95 -6.79
C THR A 427 -12.05 41.63 -5.43
N LEU A 428 -11.32 42.74 -5.34
CA LEU A 428 -11.33 43.64 -4.20
C LEU A 428 -11.86 45.00 -4.64
N SER A 429 -12.60 45.69 -3.78
CA SER A 429 -13.05 47.05 -4.08
C SER A 429 -13.17 47.91 -2.84
N THR A 430 -13.09 49.23 -3.05
CA THR A 430 -13.27 50.21 -1.98
C THR A 430 -13.83 51.52 -2.51
N ARG A 431 -14.36 52.34 -1.60
CA ARG A 431 -14.80 53.71 -1.82
C ARG A 431 -14.22 54.64 -0.75
N GLY A 432 -14.24 55.95 -1.01
CA GLY A 432 -13.76 56.96 -0.07
C GLY A 432 -12.25 56.89 0.19
N GLU A 433 -11.83 57.25 1.39
CA GLU A 433 -10.41 57.44 1.75
C GLU A 433 -9.56 56.18 1.66
N ALA A 434 -10.14 54.99 1.89
CA ALA A 434 -9.45 53.71 1.81
C ALA A 434 -8.82 53.44 0.42
N ARG A 435 -9.30 54.11 -0.64
CA ARG A 435 -8.69 54.04 -1.99
C ARG A 435 -7.26 54.57 -2.04
N LYS A 436 -6.87 55.47 -1.14
CA LYS A 436 -5.50 56.01 -1.07
C LYS A 436 -4.48 54.92 -0.73
N LYS A 437 -4.91 53.86 -0.02
CA LYS A 437 -4.08 52.70 0.36
C LYS A 437 -4.05 51.58 -0.69
N THR A 438 -4.47 51.83 -1.94
CA THR A 438 -4.52 50.80 -3.00
C THR A 438 -3.17 50.11 -3.26
N PRO A 439 -2.02 50.82 -3.37
CA PRO A 439 -0.73 50.16 -3.59
C PRO A 439 -0.34 49.23 -2.43
N TRP A 440 -0.59 49.67 -1.20
CA TRP A 440 -0.37 48.84 -0.01
C TRP A 440 -1.28 47.60 -0.03
N MET A 441 -2.57 47.76 -0.33
CA MET A 441 -3.53 46.66 -0.45
C MET A 441 -3.06 45.63 -1.49
N TYR A 442 -2.64 46.08 -2.67
CA TYR A 442 -2.13 45.19 -3.72
C TYR A 442 -0.91 44.38 -3.25
N ARG A 443 0.04 45.01 -2.54
CA ARG A 443 1.21 44.33 -1.99
C ARG A 443 0.81 43.25 -0.98
N GLN A 444 -0.05 43.59 -0.02
CA GLN A 444 -0.50 42.67 1.03
C GLN A 444 -1.29 41.49 0.47
N VAL A 445 -2.16 41.73 -0.51
CA VAL A 445 -2.90 40.67 -1.19
C VAL A 445 -1.95 39.71 -1.90
N ARG A 446 -0.94 40.20 -2.61
CA ARG A 446 0.06 39.35 -3.26
C ARG A 446 0.86 38.50 -2.28
N GLU A 447 1.24 39.08 -1.15
CA GLU A 447 1.97 38.39 -0.08
C GLU A 447 1.13 37.26 0.52
N ILE A 448 -0.14 37.52 0.83
CA ILE A 448 -1.07 36.49 1.31
C ILE A 448 -1.22 35.38 0.26
N ILE A 449 -1.47 35.72 -1.00
CA ILE A 449 -1.62 34.74 -2.10
C ILE A 449 -0.38 33.83 -2.21
N SER A 450 0.82 34.41 -2.20
CA SER A 450 2.08 33.66 -2.27
C SER A 450 2.27 32.73 -1.07
N SER A 451 1.98 33.22 0.14
CA SER A 451 2.11 32.42 1.37
C SER A 451 1.11 31.26 1.46
N GLU A 452 0.00 31.32 0.71
CA GLU A 452 -0.98 30.23 0.60
C GLU A 452 -0.69 29.27 -0.57
N GLY A 453 0.48 29.42 -1.21
CA GLY A 453 0.95 28.55 -2.29
C GLY A 453 0.26 28.79 -3.63
N PHE A 454 -0.23 30.01 -3.88
CA PHE A 454 -0.81 30.43 -5.15
C PHE A 454 0.04 31.54 -5.78
N VAL A 455 -0.11 31.74 -7.08
CA VAL A 455 0.64 32.74 -7.83
C VAL A 455 -0.32 33.66 -8.57
N VAL A 456 -0.09 34.97 -8.48
CA VAL A 456 -0.87 35.96 -9.25
C VAL A 456 -0.40 35.97 -10.69
N HIS A 457 -1.35 35.96 -11.63
CA HIS A 457 -1.05 36.05 -13.04
C HIS A 457 -0.50 37.44 -13.41
N PRO A 458 0.74 37.52 -13.93
CA PRO A 458 1.48 38.78 -14.03
C PRO A 458 0.80 39.81 -14.93
N LYS A 459 0.17 39.35 -16.02
CA LYS A 459 -0.41 40.22 -17.05
C LYS A 459 -1.93 40.44 -16.96
N LYS A 460 -2.63 39.77 -16.04
CA LYS A 460 -4.10 39.77 -16.00
C LYS A 460 -4.70 40.60 -14.87
N GLY A 461 -3.86 41.11 -13.97
CA GLY A 461 -4.29 42.05 -12.94
C GLY A 461 -4.83 43.33 -13.59
N ARG A 462 -5.94 43.86 -13.05
CA ARG A 462 -6.55 45.12 -13.52
C ARG A 462 -6.92 45.97 -12.32
N LEU A 463 -6.48 47.23 -12.35
CA LEU A 463 -6.92 48.27 -11.42
C LEU A 463 -7.87 49.22 -12.17
N GLN A 464 -9.13 49.25 -11.76
CA GLN A 464 -10.20 49.99 -12.44
C GLN A 464 -10.73 51.10 -11.53
N ARG A 465 -10.64 52.36 -11.98
CA ARG A 465 -11.13 53.54 -11.24
C ARG A 465 -12.51 53.96 -11.75
N LYS A 466 -13.26 54.66 -10.90
CA LYS A 466 -14.64 55.13 -11.16
C LYS A 466 -14.84 55.90 -12.47
N GLY A 467 -13.83 56.65 -12.91
CA GLY A 467 -13.87 57.43 -14.17
C GLY A 467 -13.88 56.56 -15.43
N GLY A 468 -13.49 55.29 -15.34
CA GLY A 468 -13.54 54.32 -16.44
C GLY A 468 -14.60 53.24 -16.21
N CYS A 469 -14.78 52.37 -17.20
CA CYS A 469 -15.65 51.20 -17.05
C CYS A 469 -15.04 50.22 -16.03
N GLN A 470 -15.74 49.93 -14.94
CA GLN A 470 -15.37 48.94 -13.95
C GLN A 470 -16.16 47.66 -14.19
N THR A 471 -15.45 46.54 -14.29
CA THR A 471 -16.03 45.23 -14.56
C THR A 471 -15.55 44.15 -13.60
N VAL A 472 -16.48 43.31 -13.15
CA VAL A 472 -16.23 42.13 -12.31
C VAL A 472 -16.82 40.92 -13.02
N THR A 473 -16.00 39.92 -13.37
CA THR A 473 -16.44 38.74 -14.13
C THR A 473 -17.24 39.07 -15.41
N GLY A 474 -16.90 40.19 -16.07
CA GLY A 474 -17.58 40.67 -17.28
C GLY A 474 -18.89 41.45 -17.04
N VAL A 475 -19.29 41.66 -15.80
CA VAL A 475 -20.44 42.50 -15.40
C VAL A 475 -19.93 43.89 -15.02
N VAL A 476 -20.56 44.94 -15.56
CA VAL A 476 -20.29 46.34 -15.23
C VAL A 476 -20.84 46.67 -13.85
N VAL A 477 -20.05 47.35 -13.02
CA VAL A 477 -20.39 47.64 -11.61
C VAL A 477 -20.34 49.12 -11.21
N ASN A 478 -20.09 50.05 -12.14
CA ASN A 478 -19.90 51.48 -11.81
C ASN A 478 -21.01 52.10 -10.96
N HIS A 479 -22.28 51.83 -11.27
CA HIS A 479 -23.44 52.41 -10.57
C HIS A 479 -24.52 51.38 -10.29
N LYS A 480 -24.75 50.50 -11.27
CA LYS A 480 -25.64 49.35 -11.20
C LYS A 480 -25.04 48.22 -12.01
N LEU A 481 -25.54 47.01 -11.76
CA LEU A 481 -25.21 45.84 -12.57
C LEU A 481 -25.62 46.07 -14.02
N GLY A 482 -24.75 45.69 -14.95
CA GLY A 482 -25.03 45.81 -16.37
C GLY A 482 -24.03 45.03 -17.22
N LEU A 483 -24.28 44.95 -18.52
CA LEU A 483 -23.30 44.47 -19.48
C LEU A 483 -22.54 45.66 -20.10
N PRO A 484 -21.32 45.43 -20.65
CA PRO A 484 -20.61 46.45 -21.40
C PRO A 484 -21.50 47.05 -22.49
N ARG A 485 -21.50 48.39 -22.62
CA ARG A 485 -22.34 49.13 -23.59
C ARG A 485 -22.23 48.58 -25.01
N ARG A 486 -21.02 48.15 -25.42
CA ARG A 486 -20.76 47.54 -26.74
C ARG A 486 -21.57 46.26 -26.95
N GLU A 487 -21.65 45.36 -25.97
CA GLU A 487 -22.41 44.11 -26.07
C GLU A 487 -23.90 44.41 -26.16
N VAL A 488 -24.43 45.31 -25.32
CA VAL A 488 -25.85 45.70 -25.35
C VAL A 488 -26.22 46.36 -26.68
N ARG A 489 -25.38 47.25 -27.21
CA ARG A 489 -25.58 47.87 -28.53
C ARG A 489 -25.55 46.82 -29.65
N ARG A 490 -24.64 45.85 -29.59
CA ARG A 490 -24.57 44.74 -30.55
C ARG A 490 -25.87 43.93 -30.55
N LEU A 491 -26.38 43.54 -29.38
CA LEU A 491 -27.61 42.77 -29.26
C LEU A 491 -28.82 43.55 -29.80
N ARG A 492 -28.92 44.85 -29.48
CA ARG A 492 -29.94 45.74 -30.06
C ARG A 492 -29.85 45.85 -31.58
N ALA A 493 -28.65 46.00 -32.12
CA ALA A 493 -28.44 46.09 -33.56
C ALA A 493 -28.86 44.81 -34.29
N ILE A 494 -28.56 43.64 -33.72
CA ILE A 494 -29.02 42.34 -34.25
C ILE A 494 -30.55 42.29 -34.26
N LEU A 495 -31.22 42.59 -33.16
CA LEU A 495 -32.69 42.55 -33.08
C LEU A 495 -33.35 43.56 -34.03
N HIS A 496 -32.81 44.78 -34.11
CA HIS A 496 -33.31 45.81 -35.02
C HIS A 496 -33.12 45.42 -36.50
N GLY A 497 -31.95 44.86 -36.86
CA GLY A 497 -31.71 44.36 -38.21
C GLY A 497 -32.63 43.19 -38.55
N ALA A 498 -32.85 42.28 -37.59
CA ALA A 498 -33.75 41.14 -37.76
C ALA A 498 -35.21 41.54 -38.02
N LYS A 499 -35.66 42.70 -37.51
CA LYS A 499 -37.00 43.25 -37.84
C LYS A 499 -37.16 43.62 -39.32
N LYS A 500 -36.08 43.99 -40.01
CA LYS A 500 -36.12 44.41 -41.43
C LYS A 500 -35.82 43.27 -42.39
N SER A 501 -34.84 42.44 -42.08
CA SER A 501 -34.28 41.45 -43.01
C SER A 501 -34.37 40.01 -42.50
N GLY A 502 -35.12 39.77 -41.41
CA GLY A 502 -35.26 38.47 -40.77
C GLY A 502 -34.04 38.06 -39.93
N LEU A 503 -34.25 37.14 -38.99
CA LEU A 503 -33.23 36.74 -38.01
C LEU A 503 -32.02 36.04 -38.66
N ALA A 504 -32.25 35.24 -39.70
CA ALA A 504 -31.19 34.51 -40.42
C ALA A 504 -30.15 35.45 -41.05
N SER A 505 -30.58 36.58 -41.61
CA SER A 505 -29.70 37.59 -42.23
C SER A 505 -28.69 38.21 -41.25
N GLN A 506 -28.96 38.13 -39.95
CA GLN A 506 -28.09 38.69 -38.91
C GLN A 506 -27.02 37.70 -38.43
N ASN A 507 -27.06 36.45 -38.91
CA ASN A 507 -26.10 35.41 -38.57
C ASN A 507 -24.77 35.54 -39.33
N ARG A 508 -24.08 36.67 -39.12
CA ARG A 508 -22.81 37.00 -39.81
C ARG A 508 -21.66 36.03 -39.50
N GLU A 509 -21.78 35.26 -38.43
CA GLU A 509 -20.74 34.34 -37.95
C GLU A 509 -21.04 32.88 -38.32
N GLY A 510 -22.09 32.61 -39.13
CA GLY A 510 -22.40 31.26 -39.60
C GLY A 510 -22.71 30.26 -38.48
N ARG A 511 -23.35 30.71 -37.40
CA ARG A 511 -23.66 29.85 -36.24
C ARG A 511 -24.79 28.89 -36.60
N ALA A 512 -24.61 27.60 -36.31
CA ALA A 512 -25.58 26.55 -36.63
C ALA A 512 -26.97 26.81 -36.00
N ASP A 513 -27.01 27.20 -34.72
CA ASP A 513 -28.23 27.61 -34.02
C ASP A 513 -28.09 29.05 -33.51
N PHE A 514 -28.29 29.99 -34.44
CA PHE A 514 -28.23 31.42 -34.14
C PHE A 514 -29.34 31.91 -33.20
N PRO A 515 -30.61 31.47 -33.35
CA PRO A 515 -31.68 31.84 -32.42
C PRO A 515 -31.39 31.42 -30.98
N ALA A 516 -30.99 30.17 -30.73
CA ALA A 516 -30.65 29.72 -29.38
C ALA A 516 -29.44 30.46 -28.80
N TYR A 517 -28.42 30.75 -29.63
CA TYR A 517 -27.31 31.60 -29.24
C TYR A 517 -27.77 33.00 -28.79
N LEU A 518 -28.63 33.66 -29.57
CA LEU A 518 -29.11 35.00 -29.25
C LEU A 518 -29.99 34.98 -28.00
N ARG A 519 -30.89 34.01 -27.89
CA ARG A 519 -31.72 33.78 -26.70
C ARG A 519 -30.86 33.58 -25.45
N GLY A 520 -29.80 32.78 -25.52
CA GLY A 520 -28.85 32.59 -24.42
C GLY A 520 -28.15 33.89 -23.99
N LYS A 521 -27.76 34.73 -24.96
CA LYS A 521 -27.18 36.05 -24.67
C LYS A 521 -28.17 37.01 -24.02
N LEU A 522 -29.41 37.02 -24.48
CA LEU A 522 -30.47 37.85 -23.93
C LEU A 522 -30.93 37.37 -22.55
N ALA A 523 -30.97 36.05 -22.32
CA ALA A 523 -31.20 35.47 -21.00
C ALA A 523 -30.09 35.85 -20.01
N TYR A 524 -28.82 35.85 -20.44
CA TYR A 524 -27.72 36.36 -19.62
C TYR A 524 -27.86 37.87 -19.35
N LEU A 525 -28.29 38.66 -20.33
CA LEU A 525 -28.62 40.08 -20.09
C LEU A 525 -29.77 40.23 -19.09
N ALA A 526 -30.82 39.40 -19.17
CA ALA A 526 -31.94 39.41 -18.22
C ALA A 526 -31.52 39.02 -16.80
N MET A 527 -30.52 38.16 -16.66
CA MET A 527 -29.92 37.83 -15.36
C MET A 527 -29.19 39.05 -14.74
N VAL A 528 -28.56 39.90 -15.56
CA VAL A 528 -27.73 41.03 -15.11
C VAL A 528 -28.53 42.34 -14.99
N ASP A 529 -29.39 42.63 -15.97
CA ASP A 529 -30.27 43.80 -16.06
C ASP A 529 -31.68 43.31 -16.49
N PRO A 530 -32.53 42.91 -15.53
CA PRO A 530 -33.82 42.27 -15.81
C PRO A 530 -34.74 43.10 -16.70
N GLN A 531 -34.76 44.42 -16.53
CA GLN A 531 -35.62 45.32 -17.31
C GLN A 531 -35.24 45.29 -18.80
N LYS A 532 -33.95 45.48 -19.12
CA LYS A 532 -33.50 45.47 -20.53
C LYS A 532 -33.57 44.07 -21.13
N GLY A 533 -33.21 43.05 -20.37
CA GLY A 533 -33.18 41.68 -20.86
C GLY A 533 -34.58 41.14 -21.16
N LYS A 534 -35.56 41.35 -20.28
CA LYS A 534 -36.96 40.94 -20.53
C LYS A 534 -37.54 41.62 -21.77
N LYS A 535 -37.30 42.92 -21.93
CA LYS A 535 -37.73 43.66 -23.13
C LYS A 535 -37.15 43.04 -24.42
N MET A 536 -35.84 42.80 -24.47
CA MET A 536 -35.20 42.25 -25.66
C MET A 536 -35.56 40.78 -25.92
N LEU A 537 -35.80 40.00 -24.86
CA LEU A 537 -36.30 38.62 -25.00
C LEU A 537 -37.69 38.62 -25.64
N ALA A 538 -38.60 39.49 -25.19
CA ALA A 538 -39.91 39.64 -25.81
C ALA A 538 -39.81 40.05 -27.29
N GLU A 539 -38.90 40.97 -27.62
CA GLU A 539 -38.63 41.33 -29.02
C GLU A 539 -38.14 40.13 -29.86
N LEU A 540 -37.32 39.24 -29.28
CA LEU A 540 -36.89 38.01 -29.96
C LEU A 540 -38.04 37.00 -30.08
N ASP A 541 -38.88 36.84 -29.05
CA ASP A 541 -40.03 35.94 -29.08
C ASP A 541 -41.00 36.31 -30.21
N THR A 542 -41.27 37.62 -30.39
CA THR A 542 -42.06 38.13 -31.51
C THR A 542 -41.42 37.81 -32.86
N LEU A 543 -40.09 37.95 -32.99
CA LEU A 543 -39.36 37.65 -34.24
C LEU A 543 -39.32 36.15 -34.57
N GLU A 544 -39.39 35.28 -33.57
CA GLU A 544 -39.45 33.82 -33.76
C GLU A 544 -40.88 33.30 -33.98
N GLY A 545 -41.90 34.16 -33.93
CA GLY A 545 -43.30 33.74 -34.02
C GLY A 545 -43.79 32.96 -32.79
N ARG A 546 -43.04 32.99 -31.68
CA ARG A 546 -43.40 32.33 -30.42
C ARG A 546 -44.33 33.25 -29.64
N HIS A 547 -45.62 33.22 -29.93
CA HIS A 547 -46.61 33.83 -29.03
C HIS A 547 -46.57 33.09 -27.69
N ARG A 548 -46.34 33.84 -26.62
CA ARG A 548 -46.45 33.35 -25.25
C ARG A 548 -47.94 33.46 -24.88
N PRO A 549 -48.67 32.37 -24.62
CA PRO A 549 -49.99 32.50 -24.01
C PRO A 549 -49.81 33.19 -22.65
N GLU A 550 -50.72 34.12 -22.35
CA GLU A 550 -50.69 35.05 -21.22
C GLU A 550 -50.57 34.36 -19.85
#